data_AF-A0A844CY91-F1
#
_entry.id   AF-A0A844CY91-F1
#
_cell.length_a   1.000
_cell.length_b   1.000
_cell.length_c   1.000
_cell.angle_alpha   90.00
_cell.angle_beta   90.00
_cell.angle_gamma   90.00
#
_symmetry.space_group_name_H-M   'P 1'
#
loop_
_entity.id
_entity.type
_entity.pdbx_description
1 polymer ?
#
loop_
_entity_poly.entity_id
_entity_poly.type
_entity_poly.pdbx_seq_one_letter_code
_entity_poly.pdbx_strand_id
1 'polypeptide(L)'
;MEPQPRGGALKRKKAVPVEIEACDMLTLLQKIALGQVDASAGQIRAAIAAVQYTHTKKGDGGKKDEDAEKAKKAGAGKFAPAAPPRLAAAGGKKV
;
A
#
# COMPACT_ATOMS: atom_id res chain seq x y z
N MET A 1 -29.94 23.48 22.98
CA MET A 1 -29.12 24.55 22.38
C MET A 1 -29.85 25.84 22.66
N GLU A 2 -29.41 26.61 23.67
CA GLU A 2 -30.13 27.82 24.10
C GLU A 2 -30.00 28.94 23.05
N PRO A 3 -31.10 29.61 22.69
CA PRO A 3 -31.06 30.74 21.77
C PRO A 3 -30.42 31.96 22.44
N GLN A 4 -29.47 32.60 21.75
CA GLN A 4 -28.80 33.80 22.28
C GLN A 4 -29.68 35.05 22.09
N PRO A 5 -29.70 35.98 23.06
CA PRO A 5 -30.64 37.12 23.10
C PRO A 5 -30.39 38.22 22.06
N ARG A 6 -29.25 38.21 21.36
CA ARG A 6 -28.95 39.12 20.25
C ARG A 6 -28.46 38.26 19.10
N GLY A 7 -29.19 38.24 17.99
CA GLY A 7 -28.99 37.36 16.83
C GLY A 7 -27.63 37.53 16.12
N GLY A 8 -26.54 37.23 16.81
CA GLY A 8 -25.18 37.21 16.31
C GLY A 8 -24.76 35.80 15.93
N ALA A 9 -23.84 35.71 14.96
CA ALA A 9 -23.29 34.44 14.51
C ALA A 9 -22.72 33.64 15.70
N LEU A 10 -23.14 32.38 15.81
CA LEU A 10 -22.66 31.44 16.83
C LEU A 10 -21.13 31.41 16.84
N LYS A 11 -20.53 31.49 18.02
CA LYS A 11 -19.06 31.39 18.18
C LYS A 11 -18.59 30.06 17.59
N ARG A 12 -17.93 30.11 16.43
CA ARG A 12 -17.31 28.92 15.81
C ARG A 12 -16.16 28.48 16.70
N LYS A 13 -16.29 27.34 17.39
CA LYS A 13 -15.15 26.69 18.02
C LYS A 13 -14.21 26.23 16.89
N LYS A 14 -12.98 26.72 16.89
CA LYS A 14 -11.94 26.22 15.97
C LYS A 14 -11.66 24.76 16.35
N ALA A 15 -11.72 23.86 15.38
CA ALA A 15 -11.31 22.47 15.58
C ALA A 15 -9.81 22.44 15.88
N VAL A 16 -9.42 21.75 16.95
CA VAL A 16 -8.02 21.51 17.28
C VAL A 16 -7.51 20.42 16.34
N PRO A 17 -6.36 20.61 15.67
CA PRO A 17 -5.80 19.58 14.80
C PRO A 17 -5.45 18.35 15.64
N VAL A 18 -6.01 17.20 15.25
CA VAL A 18 -5.68 15.90 15.84
C VAL A 18 -4.36 15.45 15.22
N GLU A 19 -3.35 15.20 16.06
CA GLU A 19 -2.10 14.57 15.66
C GLU A 19 -2.39 13.11 15.31
N ILE A 20 -2.44 12.80 14.02
CA ILE A 20 -2.58 11.44 13.53
C ILE A 20 -1.16 10.92 13.32
N GLU A 21 -0.75 9.95 14.12
CA GLU A 21 0.49 9.19 13.92
C GLU A 21 0.55 8.68 12.46
N ALA A 22 1.75 8.49 11.92
CA ALA A 22 1.96 8.05 10.53
C ALA A 22 1.23 6.72 10.25
N CYS A 23 -0.02 6.83 9.83
CA CYS A 23 -0.96 5.76 9.60
C CYS A 23 -1.26 5.75 8.11
N ASP A 24 -1.20 4.58 7.49
CA ASP A 24 -1.64 4.42 6.11
C ASP A 24 -3.10 4.90 5.95
N MET A 25 -3.40 5.58 4.83
CA MET A 25 -4.69 6.24 4.62
C MET A 25 -5.84 5.23 4.54
N LEU A 26 -5.59 4.00 4.06
CA LEU A 26 -6.59 2.94 4.07
C LEU A 26 -6.91 2.52 5.50
N THR A 27 -5.89 2.38 6.34
CA THR A 27 -6.03 2.05 7.77
C THR A 27 -6.81 3.12 8.51
N LEU A 28 -6.60 4.40 8.20
CA LEU A 28 -7.37 5.51 8.76
C LEU A 28 -8.86 5.39 8.40
N LEU A 29 -9.20 5.15 7.13
CA LEU A 29 -10.59 5.00 6.69
C LEU A 29 -11.29 3.79 7.34
N GLN A 30 -10.57 2.69 7.57
CA GLN A 30 -11.11 1.52 8.29
C GLN A 30 -11.45 1.87 9.74
N LYS A 31 -10.56 2.58 10.44
CA LYS A 31 -10.82 3.03 11.83
C LYS A 31 -12.02 3.97 11.91
N ILE A 32 -12.18 4.86 10.93
CA ILE A 32 -13.37 5.72 10.82
C ILE A 32 -14.63 4.89 10.61
N ALA A 33 -14.61 3.91 9.70
CA ALA A 33 -15.75 3.04 9.42
C ALA A 33 -16.17 2.18 10.63
N LEU A 34 -15.23 1.77 11.47
CA LEU A 34 -15.48 1.06 12.72
C LEU A 34 -15.91 1.98 13.88
N GLY A 35 -15.99 3.29 13.65
CA GLY A 35 -16.34 4.28 14.67
C GLY A 35 -15.26 4.49 15.73
N GLN A 36 -14.02 4.07 15.47
CA GLN A 36 -12.89 4.20 16.40
C GLN A 36 -12.23 5.57 16.32
N VAL A 37 -12.34 6.25 15.18
CA VAL A 37 -11.79 7.58 14.92
C VAL A 37 -12.89 8.48 14.39
N ASP A 38 -13.08 9.61 15.06
CA ASP A 38 -14.00 10.65 14.59
C ASP A 38 -13.23 11.64 13.71
N ALA A 39 -13.66 11.79 12.45
CA ALA A 39 -12.98 12.59 11.44
C ALA A 39 -13.98 13.49 10.73
N SER A 40 -13.56 14.71 10.42
CA SER A 40 -14.39 15.64 9.65
C SER A 40 -14.61 15.15 8.23
N ALA A 41 -15.73 15.55 7.62
CA ALA A 41 -16.03 15.24 6.21
C ALA A 41 -14.92 15.66 5.24
N GLY A 42 -14.18 16.74 5.55
CA GLY A 42 -13.03 17.18 4.76
C GLY A 42 -11.85 16.20 4.83
N GLN A 43 -11.54 15.69 6.03
CA GLN A 43 -10.49 14.69 6.23
C GLN A 43 -10.82 13.37 5.55
N ILE A 44 -12.08 12.93 5.62
CA ILE A 44 -12.54 11.70 4.94
C ILE A 44 -12.34 11.82 3.42
N ARG A 45 -12.73 12.96 2.82
CA ARG A 45 -12.54 13.21 1.38
C ARG A 45 -11.07 13.22 0.98
N ALA A 46 -10.21 13.85 1.79
CA ALA A 46 -8.78 13.88 1.55
C ALA A 46 -8.16 12.48 1.62
N ALA A 47 -8.53 11.68 2.62
CA ALA A 47 -8.06 10.31 2.76
C ALA A 47 -8.51 9.42 1.59
N ILE A 48 -9.75 9.53 1.13
CA ILE A 48 -10.25 8.80 -0.05
C ILE A 48 -9.42 9.14 -1.31
N ALA A 49 -9.08 10.41 -1.51
CA ALA A 49 -8.25 10.82 -2.64
C ALA A 49 -6.81 10.28 -2.53
N ALA A 50 -6.23 10.28 -1.33
CA ALA A 50 -4.89 9.79 -1.07
C ALA A 50 -4.76 8.26 -1.15
N VAL A 51 -5.79 7.52 -0.73
CA VAL A 51 -5.83 6.03 -0.75
C VAL A 51 -5.56 5.45 -2.13
N GLN A 52 -5.91 6.16 -3.20
CA GLN A 52 -5.64 5.68 -4.57
C GLN A 52 -4.15 5.58 -4.91
N TYR A 53 -3.28 6.20 -4.11
CA TYR A 53 -1.84 6.28 -4.33
C TYR A 53 -1.04 5.54 -3.25
N THR A 54 -1.66 5.09 -2.15
CA THR A 54 -0.96 4.34 -1.09
C THR A 54 -0.66 2.90 -1.48
N HIS A 55 -1.44 2.32 -2.41
CA HIS A 55 -1.17 1.02 -2.99
C HIS A 55 -0.91 1.16 -4.49
N THR A 56 0.25 0.68 -4.96
CA THR A 56 0.49 0.47 -6.39
C THR A 56 -0.66 -0.35 -6.94
N LYS A 57 -1.42 0.23 -7.88
CA LYS A 57 -2.46 -0.52 -8.59
C LYS A 57 -1.81 -1.74 -9.21
N LYS A 58 -2.49 -2.88 -9.22
CA LYS A 58 -1.99 -4.11 -9.86
C LYS A 58 -1.67 -3.92 -11.36
N GLY A 59 -2.12 -2.82 -11.97
CA GLY A 59 -1.75 -2.40 -13.33
C GLY A 59 -0.56 -1.43 -13.44
N ASP A 60 -0.12 -0.82 -12.34
CA ASP A 60 1.06 0.07 -12.27
C ASP A 60 2.35 -0.73 -12.10
N GLY A 61 2.29 -1.84 -11.35
CA GLY A 61 3.33 -2.86 -11.38
C GLY A 61 3.21 -3.61 -12.70
N GLY A 62 4.08 -3.27 -13.66
CA GLY A 62 4.05 -3.82 -15.02
C GLY A 62 3.77 -5.31 -14.99
N LYS A 63 2.60 -5.71 -15.49
CA LYS A 63 2.17 -7.12 -15.57
C LYS A 63 3.28 -8.03 -16.14
N LYS A 64 4.06 -7.48 -17.06
CA LYS A 64 5.25 -8.10 -17.65
C LYS A 64 6.37 -8.40 -16.65
N ASP A 65 6.68 -7.49 -15.74
CA ASP A 65 7.70 -7.70 -14.69
C ASP A 65 7.22 -8.71 -13.65
N GLU A 66 5.94 -8.68 -13.25
CA GLU A 66 5.36 -9.71 -12.38
C GLU A 66 5.39 -11.10 -13.03
N ASP A 67 5.04 -11.20 -14.30
CA ASP A 67 5.05 -12.46 -15.04
C ASP A 67 6.48 -12.98 -15.22
N ALA A 68 7.44 -12.08 -15.50
CA ALA A 68 8.86 -12.42 -15.57
C ALA A 68 9.41 -12.93 -14.23
N GLU A 69 9.08 -12.27 -13.12
CA GLU A 69 9.50 -12.69 -11.77
C GLU A 69 8.85 -14.02 -11.36
N LYS A 70 7.57 -14.24 -11.68
CA LYS A 70 6.90 -15.54 -11.47
C LYS A 70 7.55 -16.64 -12.28
N ALA A 71 7.89 -16.39 -13.55
CA ALA A 71 8.58 -17.35 -14.40
C ALA A 71 9.98 -17.70 -13.87
N LYS A 72 10.77 -16.70 -13.46
CA LYS A 72 12.08 -16.92 -12.83
C LYS A 72 11.97 -17.75 -11.55
N LYS A 73 11.02 -17.43 -10.67
CA LYS A 73 10.79 -18.18 -9.42
C LYS A 73 10.37 -19.63 -9.69
N ALA A 74 9.51 -19.86 -10.68
CA ALA A 74 9.10 -21.20 -11.08
C ALA A 74 10.27 -22.03 -11.65
N GLY A 75 11.18 -21.38 -12.39
CA GLY A 75 12.38 -21.98 -12.96
C GLY A 75 13.52 -22.26 -11.98
N ALA A 76 13.45 -21.78 -10.73
CA ALA A 76 14.50 -21.96 -9.72
C ALA A 76 14.24 -23.16 -8.76
N GLY A 77 13.13 -23.88 -8.93
CA GLY A 77 12.72 -24.98 -8.04
C GLY A 77 13.09 -26.38 -8.57
N LYS A 78 12.26 -27.38 -8.25
CA LYS A 78 12.43 -28.79 -8.67
C LYS A 78 12.53 -29.04 -10.18
N PHE A 79 12.16 -28.05 -11.00
CA PHE A 79 12.21 -28.09 -12.46
C PHE A 79 13.33 -27.19 -13.01
N ALA A 80 14.27 -26.74 -12.17
CA ALA A 80 15.41 -25.97 -12.61
C ALA A 80 16.26 -26.79 -13.60
N PRO A 81 16.83 -26.13 -14.63
CA PRO A 81 17.70 -26.80 -15.59
C PRO A 81 18.90 -27.41 -14.86
N ALA A 82 19.15 -28.71 -15.10
CA ALA A 82 20.31 -29.38 -14.55
C ALA A 82 21.60 -28.77 -15.12
N ALA A 83 22.66 -28.74 -14.29
CA ALA A 83 23.96 -28.28 -14.74
C ALA A 83 24.42 -29.11 -15.96
N PRO A 84 24.97 -28.47 -17.01
CA PRO A 84 25.42 -29.17 -18.19
C PRO A 84 26.52 -30.19 -17.82
N PRO A 85 26.56 -31.35 -18.50
CA PRO A 85 27.58 -32.36 -18.24
C PRO A 85 28.97 -31.78 -18.46
N ARG A 86 29.90 -32.06 -17.54
CA ARG A 86 31.27 -31.59 -17.65
C ARG A 86 31.94 -32.28 -18.83
N LEU A 87 32.49 -31.50 -19.76
CA LEU A 87 33.32 -32.01 -20.84
C LEU A 87 34.64 -32.53 -20.23
N ALA A 88 34.68 -33.81 -19.89
CA ALA A 88 35.95 -34.52 -19.79
C ALA A 88 36.39 -34.82 -21.22
N ALA A 89 37.01 -33.84 -21.89
CA ALA A 89 37.58 -34.05 -23.20
C ALA A 89 38.56 -35.24 -23.15
N ALA A 90 38.45 -36.14 -24.11
CA ALA A 90 39.48 -37.13 -24.37
C ALA A 90 40.79 -36.38 -24.68
N GLY A 91 41.67 -36.23 -23.67
CA GLY A 91 42.93 -35.51 -23.86
C GLY A 91 43.73 -34.98 -22.68
N GLY A 92 43.53 -35.35 -21.41
CA GLY A 92 44.56 -34.99 -20.40
C GLY A 92 44.21 -35.12 -18.92
N LYS A 93 44.25 -36.36 -18.42
CA LYS A 93 44.49 -36.79 -17.02
C LYS A 93 43.72 -36.11 -15.87
N LYS A 94 42.79 -36.89 -15.29
CA LYS A 94 42.02 -36.64 -14.05
C LYS A 94 42.91 -36.46 -12.81
N VAL A 95 42.41 -35.65 -11.88
CA VAL A 95 42.07 -36.17 -10.53
C VAL A 95 40.55 -36.10 -10.35
#